data_AF-A0A5D8YKX3-F1
#
_entry.id   AF-A0A5D8YKX3-F1
#
_cell.length_a   1.000
_cell.length_b   1.000
_cell.length_c   1.000
_cell.angle_alpha   90.00
_cell.angle_beta   90.00
_cell.angle_gamma   90.00
#
_symmetry.space_group_name_H-M   'P 1'
#
loop_
_entity.id
_entity.type
_entity.pdbx_description
1 polymer ?
#
loop_
_entity_poly.entity_id
_entity_poly.type
_entity_poly.pdbx_seq_one_letter_code
_entity_poly.pdbx_strand_id
1 'polypeptide(L)' 'MGARARDAGIARLYTLGALSASAADAYGADARHFDTHEALAAALRADLVSGVRVLVKGSRGSAMDRIVAALLDGHPHAA' A
#
# COMPACT_ATOMS: atom_id res chain seq x y z
N MET A 1 0.88 13.89 4.55
CA MET A 1 1.18 13.04 3.36
C MET A 1 -0.09 12.57 2.67
N GLY A 2 -1.12 12.10 3.40
CA GLY A 2 -2.41 11.69 2.83
C GLY A 2 -3.04 12.69 1.86
N ALA A 3 -3.34 13.91 2.31
CA ALA A 3 -3.94 14.95 1.47
C ALA A 3 -3.16 15.18 0.15
N ARG A 4 -1.83 15.27 0.21
CA ARG A 4 -0.98 15.43 -1.00
C ARG A 4 -1.10 14.25 -1.96
N ALA A 5 -1.20 13.02 -1.44
CA ALA A 5 -1.41 11.84 -2.29
C ALA A 5 -2.77 11.90 -3.01
N ARG A 6 -3.81 12.37 -2.32
CA ARG A 6 -5.13 12.60 -2.91
C ARG A 6 -5.09 13.69 -3.99
N ASP A 7 -4.46 14.82 -3.69
CA ASP A 7 -4.31 15.94 -4.63
C ASP A 7 -3.50 15.57 -5.87
N ALA A 8 -2.57 14.61 -5.74
CA ALA A 8 -1.80 14.05 -6.84
C ALA A 8 -2.59 13.06 -7.72
N GLY A 9 -3.87 12.81 -7.45
CA GLY A 9 -4.71 11.91 -8.23
C GLY A 9 -4.40 10.43 -8.03
N ILE A 10 -3.73 10.06 -6.92
CA ILE A 10 -3.58 8.65 -6.54
C ILE A 10 -4.98 8.12 -6.24
N ALA A 11 -5.35 6.96 -6.82
CA ALA A 11 -6.71 6.43 -6.74
C ALA A 11 -7.03 5.79 -5.38
N ARG A 12 -6.06 5.14 -4.73
CA ARG A 12 -6.23 4.49 -3.42
C ARG A 12 -4.96 4.60 -2.61
N LEU A 13 -5.08 4.75 -1.29
CA LEU A 13 -3.95 4.80 -0.36
C LEU A 13 -4.02 3.66 0.66
N TYR A 14 -2.93 2.91 0.80
CA TYR A 14 -2.79 1.85 1.80
C TYR A 14 -1.71 2.26 2.79
N THR A 15 -1.98 2.13 4.08
CA THR A 15 -1.06 2.52 5.16
C THR A 15 -0.86 1.38 6.15
N LEU A 16 0.31 1.32 6.80
CA LEU A 16 0.70 0.23 7.70
C LEU A 16 1.29 0.75 9.01
N GLY A 17 0.68 0.35 10.12
CA GLY A 17 1.12 0.64 11.48
C GLY A 17 0.78 2.05 11.98
N ALA A 18 0.64 2.18 13.30
CA ALA A 18 0.02 3.32 13.99
C ALA A 18 0.50 4.71 13.53
N LEU A 19 1.80 4.89 13.25
CA LEU A 19 2.35 6.19 12.83
C LEU A 19 1.84 6.67 11.47
N SER A 20 1.32 5.76 10.63
CA SER A 20 0.80 6.07 9.30
C SER A 20 -0.72 6.19 9.23
N ALA A 21 -1.44 5.92 10.32
CA ALA A 21 -2.90 6.02 10.38
C ALA A 21 -3.40 7.43 10.04
N SER A 22 -2.74 8.47 10.58
CA SER A 22 -3.04 9.87 10.26
C SER A 22 -2.92 10.21 8.78
N ALA A 23 -2.12 9.47 8.02
CA ALA A 23 -2.02 9.63 6.57
C ALA A 23 -3.22 9.05 5.83
N ALA A 24 -3.81 7.95 6.33
CA ALA A 24 -5.07 7.43 5.81
C ALA A 24 -6.22 8.39 6.10
N ASP A 25 -6.31 8.90 7.34
CA ASP A 25 -7.35 9.85 7.74
C ASP A 25 -7.30 11.13 6.88
N ALA A 26 -6.11 11.69 6.66
CA ALA A 26 -5.93 12.87 5.84
C ALA A 26 -6.18 12.64 4.33
N TYR A 27 -6.19 11.39 3.87
CA TYR A 27 -6.50 11.04 2.49
C TYR A 27 -8.00 10.83 2.28
N GLY A 28 -8.70 10.24 3.25
CA GLY A 28 -10.16 10.10 3.24
C GLY A 28 -10.66 8.76 2.70
N ALA A 29 -11.80 8.78 1.99
CA ALA A 29 -12.63 7.60 1.72
C ALA A 29 -11.91 6.43 1.01
N ASP A 30 -10.96 6.73 0.10
CA ASP A 30 -10.23 5.71 -0.65
C ASP A 30 -8.92 5.27 0.02
N ALA A 31 -8.73 5.61 1.31
CA ALA A 31 -7.63 5.11 2.13
C ALA A 31 -8.03 3.94 3.01
N ARG A 32 -7.10 3.02 3.22
CA ARG A 32 -7.22 1.88 4.13
C ARG A 32 -5.99 1.76 5.03
N HIS A 33 -6.22 1.57 6.31
CA HIS A 33 -5.19 1.35 7.31
C HIS A 33 -5.11 -0.12 7.71
N PHE A 34 -3.90 -0.60 7.94
CA PHE A 34 -3.62 -1.98 8.36
C PHE A 34 -2.60 -1.98 9.49
N ASP A 35 -2.73 -2.93 10.41
CA ASP A 35 -1.79 -3.11 11.51
C ASP A 35 -0.66 -4.08 11.17
N THR A 36 -0.87 -4.97 10.20
CA THR A 36 0.08 -6.04 9.86
C THR A 36 0.38 -6.11 8.36
N HIS A 37 1.60 -6.55 8.03
CA HIS A 37 2.04 -6.76 6.66
C HIS A 37 1.17 -7.80 5.94
N GLU A 38 0.75 -8.84 6.65
CA GLU A 38 -0.07 -9.93 6.12
C GLU A 38 -1.45 -9.42 5.67
N ALA A 39 -2.10 -8.62 6.50
CA ALA A 39 -3.41 -8.04 6.19
C ALA A 39 -3.31 -7.06 5.01
N LEU A 40 -2.25 -6.23 4.98
CA LEU A 40 -1.98 -5.33 3.86
C LEU A 40 -1.73 -6.12 2.56
N ALA A 41 -0.88 -7.16 2.60
CA ALA A 41 -0.56 -7.96 1.43
C ALA A 41 -1.79 -8.71 0.88
N ALA A 42 -2.64 -9.24 1.76
CA ALA A 42 -3.90 -9.87 1.35
C ALA A 42 -4.84 -8.88 0.64
N ALA A 43 -5.00 -7.67 1.18
CA ALA A 43 -5.80 -6.63 0.54
C ALA A 43 -5.22 -6.23 -0.82
N LEU A 44 -3.91 -5.98 -0.90
CA LEU A 44 -3.25 -5.62 -2.15
C LEU A 44 -3.40 -6.73 -3.20
N ARG A 45 -3.27 -8.01 -2.85
CA ARG A 45 -3.47 -9.11 -3.81
C ARG A 45 -4.88 -9.14 -4.41
N ALA A 46 -5.91 -8.78 -3.64
CA ALA A 46 -7.27 -8.70 -4.15
C ALA A 46 -7.47 -7.47 -5.07
N ASP A 47 -6.77 -6.38 -4.77
CA ASP A 47 -6.96 -5.08 -5.44
C ASP A 47 -6.03 -4.82 -6.63
N LEU A 48 -4.91 -5.55 -6.72
CA LEU A 48 -3.94 -5.50 -7.81
C LEU A 48 -4.33 -6.43 -8.95
N VAL A 49 -5.25 -5.95 -9.77
CA VAL A 49 -5.64 -6.59 -11.03
C VAL A 49 -4.84 -6.01 -12.20
N SER A 50 -5.01 -6.61 -13.39
CA SER A 50 -4.36 -6.13 -14.62
C SER A 50 -4.58 -4.63 -14.85
N GLY A 51 -3.52 -3.91 -15.23
CA GLY A 51 -3.55 -2.47 -15.46
C GLY A 51 -3.40 -1.59 -14.21
N VAL A 52 -3.44 -2.18 -13.00
CA VAL A 52 -3.17 -1.44 -11.76
C VAL A 52 -1.66 -1.34 -11.54
N ARG A 53 -1.20 -0.14 -11.16
CA ARG A 53 0.18 0.14 -10.81
C ARG A 53 0.27 0.48 -9.33
N VAL A 54 1.24 -0.12 -8.63
CA VAL A 54 1.45 0.10 -7.20
C VAL A 54 2.85 0.65 -6.96
N LEU A 55 2.93 1.64 -6.07
CA LEU A 55 4.18 2.13 -5.52
C LEU A 55 4.25 1.73 -4.05
N VAL A 56 5.24 0.92 -3.70
CA VAL A 56 5.49 0.54 -2.30
C VAL A 56 6.56 1.47 -1.73
N LYS A 57 6.23 2.18 -0.64
CA LYS A 57 7.17 3.05 0.07
C LYS A 57 7.12 2.79 1.57
N GLY A 58 8.30 2.70 2.19
CA GLY A 58 8.47 2.66 3.63
C GLY A 58 9.82 3.19 4.08
N SER A 59 10.01 3.28 5.39
CA SER A 59 11.33 3.41 6.01
C SER A 59 11.97 2.02 6.19
N ARG A 60 13.26 1.95 6.52
CA ARG A 60 13.92 0.67 6.83
C ARG A 60 13.22 -0.08 7.98
N GLY A 61 12.80 0.64 9.03
CA GLY A 61 12.09 0.03 10.17
C GLY A 61 10.67 -0.44 9.85
N SER A 62 10.10 0.00 8.71
CA SER A 62 8.76 -0.39 8.29
C SER A 62 8.72 -1.74 7.55
N ALA A 63 9.88 -2.30 7.18
CA ALA A 63 10.00 -3.59 6.50
C ALA A 63 9.06 -3.76 5.28
N MET A 64 8.90 -2.71 4.46
CA MET A 64 7.97 -2.72 3.31
C MET A 64 8.45 -3.59 2.14
N ASP A 65 9.71 -4.00 2.15
CA ASP A 65 10.26 -5.07 1.30
C ASP A 65 9.48 -6.38 1.44
N ARG A 66 8.91 -6.67 2.61
CA ARG A 66 8.02 -7.82 2.81
C ARG A 66 6.77 -7.76 1.94
N ILE A 67 6.22 -6.56 1.72
CA ILE A 67 5.05 -6.38 0.84
C ILE A 67 5.46 -6.65 -0.61
N VAL A 68 6.62 -6.16 -1.04
CA VAL A 68 7.12 -6.41 -2.40
C VAL A 68 7.31 -7.90 -2.64
N ALA A 69 7.98 -8.61 -1.71
CA ALA A 69 8.15 -10.06 -1.78
C ALA A 69 6.79 -10.78 -1.86
N ALA A 70 5.85 -10.46 -0.96
CA ALA A 70 4.53 -11.10 -0.94
C ALA A 70 3.68 -10.87 -2.19
N LEU A 71 3.94 -9.80 -2.95
CA LEU A 71 3.29 -9.50 -4.23
C LEU A 71 3.97 -10.21 -5.41
N LEU A 72 5.28 -10.40 -5.36
CA LEU A 72 6.05 -11.06 -6.42
C LEU A 72 6.04 -12.59 -6.30
N ASP A 73 5.93 -13.14 -5.10
CA ASP A 73 5.89 -14.60 -4.89
C ASP A 73 4.68 -15.28 -5.58
N GLY A 74 3.66 -14.51 -5.97
CA GLY A 74 2.49 -14.99 -6.73
C GLY A 74 2.49 -14.63 -8.22
N HIS A 75 3.45 -13.85 -8.71
CA HIS A 75 3.47 -13.35 -10.09
C HIS A 75 4.88 -13.40 -10.69
N PRO A 76 5.10 -14.15 -11.80
CA PRO A 76 6.39 -14.08 -12.48
C PRO A 76 6.66 -12.65 -12.90
N HIS A 77 7.83 -12.14 -12.53
CA HIS A 77 8.30 -10.85 -13.02
C HIS A 77 8.50 -10.97 -14.53
N ALA A 78 7.63 -10.33 -15.31
CA ALA A 78 7.85 -10.20 -16.75
C ALA A 78 9.11 -9.34 -16.94
N ALA A 79 10.19 -10.00 -17.37
CA ALA A 79 11.45 -9.38 -17.75
C ALA A 79 11.29 -8.53 -19.01
#